data_AF-A0A497NRF8-F1
#
_entry.id   AF-A0A497NRF8-F1
#
_cell.length_a   1.000
_cell.length_b   1.000
_cell.length_c   1.000
_cell.angle_alpha   90.00
_cell.angle_beta   90.00
_cell.angle_gamma   90.00
#
_symmetry.space_group_name_H-M   'P 1'
#
loop_
_entity.id
_entity.type
_entity.pdbx_description
1 polymer ?
#
loop_
_entity_poly.entity_id
_entity_poly.type
_entity_poly.pdbx_seq_one_letter_code
_entity_poly.pdbx_strand_id
1 'polypeptide(L)'
;AEKNGRFLAVSLKQAYMLNALREDKHLKVPNLDDENLLIFRKSKKTYRKWEKQIMEEHSEKIVDVFDVSKRQSEIILVMSFYGLEELVNIKPKPGSCYVLSASEPFNEEMEIDFERLVNWLGHYGLPQYHVHVSGHIMPLQLKGILKEINAKKVFPVHTEHADLFARFMGDLKGKVVLTEKAEEYRI
;
A
#
# COMPACT_ATOMS: atom_id res chain seq x y z
N ALA A 1 -1.15 16.27 3.52
CA ALA A 1 -2.06 17.01 2.64
C ALA A 1 -2.30 18.41 3.20
N GLU A 2 -2.84 18.51 4.43
CA GLU A 2 -3.07 19.75 5.18
C GLU A 2 -1.87 20.72 5.18
N LYS A 3 -0.67 20.25 5.59
CA LYS A 3 0.56 21.07 5.58
C LYS A 3 0.92 21.69 4.23
N ASN A 4 0.42 21.12 3.13
CA ASN A 4 0.65 21.60 1.76
C ASN A 4 -0.59 22.30 1.16
N GLY A 5 -1.64 22.57 1.95
CA GLY A 5 -2.89 23.17 1.48
C GLY A 5 -3.64 22.30 0.45
N ARG A 6 -3.47 20.99 0.51
CA ARG A 6 -4.07 20.02 -0.44
C ARG A 6 -5.12 19.14 0.23
N PHE A 7 -6.00 18.58 -0.59
CA PHE A 7 -6.94 17.54 -0.21
C PHE A 7 -6.34 16.16 -0.43
N LEU A 8 -6.58 15.22 0.49
CA LEU A 8 -6.27 13.81 0.33
C LEU A 8 -7.54 13.09 -0.13
N ALA A 9 -7.55 12.60 -1.36
CA ALA A 9 -8.65 11.81 -1.89
C ALA A 9 -8.36 10.32 -1.68
N VAL A 10 -9.08 9.67 -0.77
CA VAL A 10 -8.95 8.23 -0.47
C VAL A 10 -10.04 7.43 -1.18
N SER A 11 -9.78 6.16 -1.49
CA SER A 11 -10.80 5.30 -2.10
C SER A 11 -11.97 5.03 -1.15
N LEU A 12 -13.15 4.67 -1.69
CA LEU A 12 -14.30 4.21 -0.89
C LEU A 12 -13.95 3.12 0.13
N LYS A 13 -13.08 2.16 -0.25
CA LYS A 13 -12.63 1.09 0.66
C LYS A 13 -11.83 1.65 1.82
N GLN A 14 -10.94 2.61 1.57
CA GLN A 14 -10.17 3.27 2.61
C GLN A 14 -11.06 4.13 3.49
N ALA A 15 -12.01 4.86 2.93
CA ALA A 15 -12.99 5.62 3.70
C ALA A 15 -13.76 4.71 4.66
N TYR A 16 -14.27 3.57 4.17
CA TYR A 16 -14.93 2.57 5.00
C TYR A 16 -14.03 2.05 6.14
N MET A 17 -12.76 1.74 5.84
CA MET A 17 -11.81 1.30 6.87
C MET A 17 -11.52 2.40 7.90
N LEU A 18 -11.34 3.66 7.47
CA LEU A 18 -11.12 4.79 8.38
C LEU A 18 -12.31 4.98 9.32
N ASN A 19 -13.54 4.91 8.79
CA ASN A 19 -14.75 5.02 9.60
C ASN A 19 -14.85 3.88 10.63
N ALA A 20 -14.56 2.65 10.22
CA ALA A 20 -14.57 1.49 11.12
C ALA A 20 -13.48 1.57 12.20
N LEU A 21 -12.28 2.04 11.85
CA LEU A 21 -11.15 2.16 12.77
C LEU A 21 -11.29 3.34 13.75
N ARG A 22 -12.16 4.31 13.45
CA ARG A 22 -12.41 5.48 14.32
C ARG A 22 -12.93 5.09 15.70
N GLU A 23 -13.60 3.96 15.82
CA GLU A 23 -14.15 3.46 17.08
C GLU A 23 -13.06 2.95 18.05
N ASP A 24 -11.84 2.68 17.55
CA ASP A 24 -10.71 2.27 18.38
C ASP A 24 -10.01 3.50 18.99
N LYS A 25 -10.14 3.64 20.31
CA LYS A 25 -9.56 4.75 21.09
C LYS A 25 -8.03 4.75 21.12
N HIS A 26 -7.38 3.64 20.76
CA HIS A 26 -5.92 3.54 20.73
C HIS A 26 -5.33 3.98 19.38
N LEU A 27 -6.15 4.12 18.35
CA LEU A 27 -5.72 4.53 17.03
C LEU A 27 -5.97 6.02 16.81
N LYS A 28 -5.01 6.68 16.16
CA LYS A 28 -5.17 8.02 15.62
C LYS A 28 -5.35 7.90 14.12
N VAL A 29 -6.61 7.91 13.67
CA VAL A 29 -6.97 7.85 12.25
C VAL A 29 -7.60 9.17 11.81
N PRO A 30 -7.40 9.60 10.56
CA PRO A 30 -8.12 10.74 9.98
C PRO A 30 -9.63 10.55 10.08
N ASN A 31 -10.37 11.62 10.35
CA ASN A 31 -11.83 11.59 10.31
C ASN A 31 -12.30 11.92 8.88
N LEU A 32 -13.35 11.26 8.41
CA LEU A 32 -13.88 11.51 7.07
C LEU A 32 -14.47 12.91 6.91
N ASP A 33 -14.90 13.51 8.02
CA ASP A 33 -15.43 14.87 8.04
C ASP A 33 -14.34 15.94 7.95
N ASP A 34 -13.06 15.57 8.11
CA ASP A 34 -11.92 16.50 8.05
C ASP A 34 -11.94 17.31 6.75
N GLU A 35 -11.70 18.62 6.84
CA GLU A 35 -11.84 19.55 5.70
C GLU A 35 -10.97 19.12 4.50
N ASN A 36 -9.75 18.65 4.76
CA ASN A 36 -8.78 18.25 3.75
C ASN A 36 -8.93 16.79 3.27
N LEU A 37 -10.00 16.08 3.63
CA LEU A 37 -10.25 14.71 3.18
C LEU A 37 -11.37 14.69 2.13
N LEU A 38 -11.16 13.93 1.06
CA LEU A 38 -12.14 13.65 0.01
C LEU A 38 -12.22 12.13 -0.19
N ILE A 39 -13.34 11.67 -0.75
CA ILE A 39 -13.57 10.26 -1.04
C ILE A 39 -13.65 10.09 -2.55
N PHE A 40 -12.65 9.45 -3.14
CA PHE A 40 -12.61 9.14 -4.56
C PHE A 40 -13.52 7.96 -4.89
N ARG A 41 -14.56 8.24 -5.67
CA ARG A 41 -15.48 7.25 -6.23
C ARG A 41 -14.99 6.77 -7.59
N LYS A 42 -14.39 5.58 -7.58
CA LYS A 42 -14.02 4.85 -8.81
C LYS A 42 -15.25 4.53 -9.66
N SER A 43 -15.13 4.60 -10.99
CA SER A 43 -16.20 4.30 -11.93
C SER A 43 -16.60 2.82 -11.86
N LYS A 44 -17.87 2.53 -11.52
CA LYS A 44 -18.39 1.17 -11.43
C LYS A 44 -19.80 1.06 -12.01
N LYS A 45 -20.10 -0.10 -12.63
CA LYS A 45 -21.47 -0.44 -13.07
C LYS A 45 -22.43 -0.59 -11.89
N THR A 46 -21.97 -1.24 -10.82
CA THR A 46 -22.76 -1.50 -9.62
C THR A 46 -21.90 -1.31 -8.39
N TYR A 47 -22.44 -0.56 -7.42
CA TYR A 47 -21.84 -0.35 -6.10
C TYR A 47 -22.45 -1.32 -5.08
N ARG A 48 -21.59 -1.87 -4.21
CA ARG A 48 -22.02 -2.71 -3.09
C ARG A 48 -22.77 -1.87 -2.05
N LYS A 49 -23.54 -2.54 -1.18
CA LYS A 49 -24.33 -1.86 -0.14
C LYS A 49 -23.48 -0.94 0.75
N TRP A 50 -22.31 -1.40 1.19
CA TRP A 50 -21.39 -0.61 2.01
C TRP A 50 -20.81 0.61 1.26
N GLU A 51 -20.62 0.51 -0.07
CA GLU A 51 -20.14 1.64 -0.87
C GLU A 51 -21.21 2.72 -0.96
N LYS A 52 -22.46 2.31 -1.18
CA LYS A 52 -23.61 3.23 -1.22
C LYS A 52 -23.79 3.94 0.11
N GLN A 53 -23.69 3.22 1.23
CA GLN A 53 -23.77 3.80 2.57
C GLN A 53 -22.74 4.91 2.77
N ILE A 54 -21.46 4.67 2.46
CA ILE A 54 -20.41 5.70 2.57
C ILE A 54 -20.70 6.90 1.66
N MET A 55 -21.20 6.65 0.44
CA MET A 55 -21.57 7.72 -0.48
C MET A 55 -22.77 8.56 -0.03
N GLU A 56 -23.72 7.93 0.67
CA GLU A 56 -24.91 8.60 1.22
C GLU A 56 -24.53 9.41 2.47
N GLU A 57 -23.72 8.84 3.36
CA GLU A 57 -23.28 9.47 4.62
C GLU A 57 -22.33 10.67 4.39
N HIS A 58 -21.50 10.63 3.34
CA HIS A 58 -20.48 11.65 3.05
C HIS A 58 -20.60 12.23 1.64
N SER A 59 -21.84 12.48 1.20
CA SER A 59 -22.17 12.85 -0.19
C SER A 59 -21.41 14.07 -0.72
N GLU A 60 -21.15 15.05 0.15
CA GLU A 60 -20.44 16.30 -0.12
C GLU A 60 -18.92 16.15 -0.26
N LYS A 61 -18.37 15.01 0.20
CA LYS A 61 -16.94 14.68 0.13
C LYS A 61 -16.61 13.80 -1.08
N ILE A 62 -17.62 13.28 -1.78
CA ILE A 62 -17.42 12.40 -2.93
C ILE A 62 -16.88 13.20 -4.12
N VAL A 63 -15.78 12.72 -4.70
CA VAL A 63 -15.21 13.22 -5.95
C VAL A 63 -15.03 12.08 -6.93
N ASP A 64 -15.21 12.36 -8.22
CA ASP A 64 -14.93 11.40 -9.29
C ASP A 64 -13.75 11.84 -10.18
N VAL A 65 -13.52 11.09 -11.26
CA VAL A 65 -12.43 11.37 -12.20
C VAL A 65 -12.48 12.76 -12.82
N PHE A 66 -13.67 13.33 -13.03
CA PHE A 66 -13.81 14.65 -13.64
C PHE A 66 -13.51 15.76 -12.63
N ASP A 67 -13.90 15.57 -11.37
CA ASP A 67 -13.53 16.48 -10.28
C ASP A 67 -12.01 16.49 -10.08
N VAL A 68 -11.39 15.31 -10.03
CA VAL A 68 -9.93 15.18 -9.89
C VAL A 68 -9.21 15.78 -11.10
N SER A 69 -9.70 15.55 -12.32
CA SER A 69 -9.12 16.10 -13.55
C SER A 69 -9.09 17.64 -13.54
N LYS A 70 -10.12 18.29 -12.97
CA LYS A 70 -10.21 19.76 -12.89
C LYS A 70 -9.34 20.36 -11.78
N ARG A 71 -9.08 19.61 -10.70
CA ARG A 71 -8.46 20.09 -9.45
C ARG A 71 -7.10 19.44 -9.14
N GLN A 72 -6.35 19.04 -10.17
CA GLN A 72 -5.12 18.24 -10.01
C GLN A 72 -4.04 18.87 -9.11
N SER A 73 -3.95 20.21 -9.04
CA SER A 73 -2.98 20.90 -8.17
C SER A 73 -3.39 20.91 -6.70
N GLU A 74 -4.68 20.70 -6.41
CA GLU A 74 -5.26 20.72 -5.07
C GLU A 74 -5.35 19.34 -4.45
N ILE A 75 -5.36 18.27 -5.25
CA ILE A 75 -5.68 16.91 -4.79
C ILE A 75 -4.45 16.01 -4.81
N ILE A 76 -4.25 15.28 -3.70
CA ILE A 76 -3.40 14.10 -3.62
C ILE A 76 -4.33 12.89 -3.71
N LEU A 77 -4.33 12.21 -4.86
CA LEU A 77 -5.16 11.03 -5.09
C LEU A 77 -4.43 9.76 -4.62
N VAL A 78 -5.05 9.02 -3.70
CA VAL A 78 -4.59 7.68 -3.32
C VAL A 78 -5.18 6.66 -4.27
N MET A 79 -4.32 5.98 -5.02
CA MET A 79 -4.71 5.05 -6.07
C MET A 79 -3.88 3.78 -5.98
N SER A 80 -4.53 2.62 -6.15
CA SER A 80 -3.85 1.34 -6.28
C SER A 80 -3.47 1.06 -7.74
N PHE A 81 -2.62 0.05 -7.99
CA PHE A 81 -2.31 -0.42 -9.34
C PHE A 81 -3.58 -0.74 -10.16
N TYR A 82 -4.60 -1.31 -9.51
CA TYR A 82 -5.91 -1.59 -10.12
C TYR A 82 -6.79 -0.36 -10.37
N GLY A 83 -6.29 0.86 -10.16
CA GLY A 83 -7.00 2.10 -10.45
C GLY A 83 -6.41 2.89 -11.63
N LEU A 84 -5.31 2.41 -12.21
CA LEU A 84 -4.57 3.13 -13.25
C LEU A 84 -5.39 3.41 -14.52
N GLU A 85 -6.45 2.64 -14.79
CA GLU A 85 -7.35 2.90 -15.91
C GLU A 85 -8.12 4.20 -15.76
N GLU A 86 -8.33 4.70 -14.54
CA GLU A 86 -9.00 5.98 -14.30
C GLU A 86 -8.15 7.16 -14.82
N LEU A 87 -6.85 6.96 -15.04
CA LEU A 87 -5.96 7.96 -15.61
C LEU A 87 -6.40 8.42 -17.01
N VAL A 88 -7.10 7.56 -17.77
CA VAL A 88 -7.67 7.89 -19.09
C VAL A 88 -8.63 9.08 -19.02
N ASN A 89 -9.40 9.17 -17.93
CA ASN A 89 -10.34 10.27 -17.70
C ASN A 89 -9.71 11.40 -16.89
N ILE A 90 -8.86 11.07 -15.91
CA ILE A 90 -8.17 12.08 -15.09
C ILE A 90 -7.23 12.93 -15.97
N LYS A 91 -6.52 12.31 -16.92
CA LYS A 91 -5.50 12.91 -17.78
C LYS A 91 -4.54 13.79 -16.99
N PRO A 92 -3.67 13.17 -16.17
CA PRO A 92 -2.69 13.90 -15.37
C PRO A 92 -1.90 14.89 -16.23
N LYS A 93 -1.72 16.11 -15.73
CA LYS A 93 -0.87 17.10 -16.38
C LYS A 93 0.59 16.63 -16.34
N PRO A 94 1.36 16.74 -17.44
CA PRO A 94 2.78 16.42 -17.44
C PRO A 94 3.51 17.15 -16.30
N GLY A 95 4.43 16.45 -15.64
CA GLY A 95 5.13 16.95 -14.45
C GLY A 95 4.37 16.77 -13.12
N SER A 96 3.14 16.24 -13.14
CA SER A 96 2.49 15.77 -11.91
C SER A 96 3.28 14.59 -11.31
N CYS A 97 3.28 14.45 -9.98
CA CYS A 97 4.14 13.48 -9.30
C CYS A 97 3.37 12.20 -8.95
N TYR A 98 4.00 11.05 -9.19
CA TYR A 98 3.56 9.76 -8.65
C TYR A 98 4.48 9.35 -7.49
N VAL A 99 3.90 9.11 -6.32
CA VAL A 99 4.64 8.61 -5.16
C VAL A 99 4.38 7.10 -5.05
N LEU A 100 5.39 6.30 -5.37
CA LEU A 100 5.35 4.86 -5.15
C LEU A 100 5.63 4.59 -3.67
N SER A 101 4.56 4.28 -2.92
CA SER A 101 4.65 3.89 -1.51
C SER A 101 4.36 2.40 -1.33
N ALA A 102 5.11 1.57 -2.06
CA ALA A 102 5.01 0.12 -2.02
C ALA A 102 6.40 -0.53 -2.13
N SER A 103 6.49 -1.79 -1.73
CA SER A 103 7.68 -2.62 -1.91
C SER A 103 7.97 -2.84 -3.40
N GLU A 104 9.23 -3.13 -3.69
CA GLU A 104 9.66 -3.58 -5.02
C GLU A 104 9.00 -4.92 -5.38
N PRO A 105 8.81 -5.19 -6.68
CA PRO A 105 8.30 -6.48 -7.13
C PRO A 105 9.25 -7.61 -6.72
N PHE A 106 8.69 -8.72 -6.24
CA PHE A 106 9.47 -9.88 -5.78
C PHE A 106 9.03 -11.20 -6.44
N ASN A 107 8.08 -11.14 -7.37
CA ASN A 107 7.66 -12.25 -8.21
C ASN A 107 7.25 -11.74 -9.60
N GLU A 108 7.12 -12.66 -10.55
CA GLU A 108 6.85 -12.35 -11.96
C GLU A 108 5.54 -11.56 -12.16
N GLU A 109 4.48 -11.89 -11.42
CA GLU A 109 3.19 -11.19 -11.52
C GLU A 109 3.34 -9.71 -11.13
N MET A 110 4.08 -9.43 -10.06
CA MET A 110 4.34 -8.08 -9.59
C MET A 110 5.26 -7.30 -10.53
N GLU A 111 6.23 -7.95 -11.17
CA GLU A 111 7.07 -7.32 -12.19
C GLU A 111 6.22 -6.81 -13.36
N ILE A 112 5.29 -7.65 -13.85
CA ILE A 112 4.36 -7.28 -14.93
C ILE A 112 3.47 -6.08 -14.51
N ASP A 113 2.95 -6.09 -13.28
CA ASP A 113 2.14 -4.98 -12.78
C ASP A 113 2.95 -3.69 -12.60
N PHE A 114 4.23 -3.81 -12.23
CA PHE A 114 5.14 -2.68 -12.13
C PHE A 114 5.48 -2.10 -13.51
N GLU A 115 5.73 -2.93 -14.52
CA GLU A 115 5.93 -2.48 -15.90
C GLU A 115 4.72 -1.71 -16.43
N ARG A 116 3.49 -2.20 -16.16
CA ARG A 116 2.26 -1.47 -16.51
C ARG A 116 2.21 -0.10 -15.86
N LEU A 117 2.55 0.01 -14.58
CA LEU A 117 2.65 1.30 -13.89
C LEU A 117 3.65 2.22 -14.60
N VAL A 118 4.89 1.76 -14.83
CA VAL A 118 5.93 2.57 -15.48
C VAL A 118 5.47 3.06 -16.86
N ASN A 119 4.80 2.20 -17.63
CA ASN A 119 4.24 2.57 -18.93
C ASN A 119 3.16 3.66 -18.82
N TRP A 120 2.26 3.56 -17.84
CA TRP A 120 1.26 4.60 -17.58
C TRP A 120 1.91 5.93 -17.17
N LEU A 121 2.91 5.89 -16.29
CA LEU A 121 3.63 7.08 -15.86
C LEU A 121 4.38 7.73 -17.03
N GLY A 122 5.05 6.93 -17.85
CA GLY A 122 5.72 7.38 -19.06
C GLY A 122 4.77 8.01 -20.07
N HIS A 123 3.60 7.40 -20.29
CA HIS A 123 2.57 7.91 -21.20
C HIS A 123 2.09 9.33 -20.82
N TYR A 124 1.95 9.61 -19.53
CA TYR A 124 1.50 10.92 -19.02
C TYR A 124 2.64 11.86 -18.60
N GLY A 125 3.90 11.44 -18.69
CA GLY A 125 5.06 12.25 -18.28
C GLY A 125 5.09 12.52 -16.77
N LEU A 126 4.84 11.48 -15.97
CA LEU A 126 4.78 11.55 -14.51
C LEU A 126 6.11 11.09 -13.88
N PRO A 127 6.90 11.97 -13.24
CA PRO A 127 8.02 11.53 -12.43
C PRO A 127 7.55 10.63 -11.27
N GLN A 128 8.25 9.51 -11.11
CA GLN A 128 8.07 8.57 -10.02
C GLN A 128 9.04 8.88 -8.87
N TYR A 129 8.51 8.96 -7.66
CA TYR A 129 9.29 9.04 -6.42
C TYR A 129 9.02 7.81 -5.57
N HIS A 130 10.05 7.01 -5.31
CA HIS A 130 9.94 5.85 -4.43
C HIS A 130 10.10 6.29 -2.98
N VAL A 131 9.02 6.23 -2.21
CA VAL A 131 8.97 6.60 -0.79
C VAL A 131 8.25 5.48 -0.07
N HIS A 132 9.00 4.47 0.35
CA HIS A 132 8.47 3.28 1.00
C HIS A 132 9.17 3.04 2.34
N VAL A 133 8.39 2.64 3.34
CA VAL A 133 8.89 2.15 4.62
C VAL A 133 8.44 0.70 4.74
N SER A 134 9.41 -0.22 4.85
CA SER A 134 9.13 -1.65 5.01
C SER A 134 8.40 -1.92 6.32
N GLY A 135 7.37 -2.76 6.27
CA GLY A 135 6.73 -3.32 7.47
C GLY A 135 7.51 -4.46 8.10
N HIS A 136 8.59 -4.92 7.46
CA HIS A 136 9.44 -6.01 7.95
C HIS A 136 10.74 -5.47 8.56
N ILE A 137 11.23 -6.20 9.57
CA ILE A 137 12.54 -5.97 10.17
C ILE A 137 13.68 -6.10 9.14
N MET A 138 14.70 -5.24 9.23
CA MET A 138 15.83 -5.29 8.32
C MET A 138 16.73 -6.52 8.59
N PRO A 139 17.41 -7.08 7.58
CA PRO A 139 18.18 -8.32 7.74
C PRO A 139 19.21 -8.30 8.88
N LEU A 140 19.97 -7.22 9.01
CA LEU A 140 20.98 -7.09 10.08
C LEU A 140 20.34 -6.95 11.47
N GLN A 141 19.20 -6.27 11.57
CA GLN A 141 18.46 -6.17 12.84
C GLN A 141 17.89 -7.53 13.24
N LEU A 142 17.31 -8.26 12.28
CA LEU A 142 16.80 -9.63 12.48
C LEU A 142 17.91 -10.56 12.96
N LYS A 143 19.09 -10.52 12.32
CA LYS A 143 20.27 -11.29 12.74
C LYS A 143 20.71 -10.94 14.15
N GLY A 144 20.71 -9.65 14.51
CA GLY A 144 21.00 -9.19 15.87
C GLY A 144 20.05 -9.78 16.91
N ILE A 145 18.74 -9.70 16.65
CA ILE A 145 17.70 -10.27 17.53
C ILE A 145 17.85 -11.78 17.65
N LEU A 146 18.05 -12.51 16.55
CA LEU A 146 18.21 -13.97 16.61
C LEU A 146 19.48 -14.40 17.35
N LYS A 147 20.56 -13.62 17.24
CA LYS A 147 21.78 -13.82 18.02
C LYS A 147 21.53 -13.62 19.52
N GLU A 148 20.73 -12.63 19.91
CA GLU A 148 20.37 -12.36 21.29
C GLU A 148 19.44 -13.44 21.86
N ILE A 149 18.41 -13.84 21.11
CA ILE A 149 17.50 -14.93 21.47
C ILE A 149 18.27 -16.25 21.63
N ASN A 150 19.29 -16.47 20.79
CA ASN A 150 20.16 -17.66 20.82
C ASN A 150 19.36 -18.98 20.83
N ALA A 151 18.34 -19.06 19.98
CA ALA A 151 17.50 -20.24 19.85
C ALA A 151 18.29 -21.47 19.37
N LYS A 152 17.94 -22.66 19.86
CA LYS A 152 18.57 -23.93 19.40
C LYS A 152 18.20 -24.27 17.95
N LYS A 153 16.97 -23.98 17.55
CA LYS A 153 16.42 -24.18 16.20
C LYS A 153 15.69 -22.93 15.74
N VAL A 154 15.82 -22.57 14.47
CA VAL A 154 15.12 -21.45 13.83
C VAL A 154 14.41 -21.96 12.58
N PHE A 155 13.10 -21.70 12.48
CA PHE A 155 12.26 -22.10 11.36
C PHE A 155 11.83 -20.84 10.60
N PRO A 156 12.48 -20.48 9.48
CA PRO A 156 12.11 -19.31 8.70
C PRO A 156 10.77 -19.57 8.00
N VAL A 157 9.80 -18.69 8.26
CA VAL A 157 8.49 -18.69 7.59
C VAL A 157 8.26 -17.33 6.96
N HIS A 158 7.28 -17.23 6.04
CA HIS A 158 6.92 -15.97 5.37
C HIS A 158 8.07 -15.34 4.57
N THR A 159 8.80 -16.18 3.81
CA THR A 159 9.88 -15.78 2.89
C THR A 159 9.92 -16.70 1.68
N GLU A 160 10.19 -16.16 0.49
CA GLU A 160 10.42 -16.92 -0.74
C GLU A 160 11.88 -17.45 -0.84
N HIS A 161 12.78 -16.98 0.04
CA HIS A 161 14.22 -17.28 -0.01
C HIS A 161 14.74 -17.83 1.33
N ALA A 162 14.14 -18.92 1.80
CA ALA A 162 14.53 -19.56 3.05
C ALA A 162 15.98 -20.10 3.03
N ASP A 163 16.48 -20.48 1.85
CA ASP A 163 17.86 -20.90 1.63
C ASP A 163 18.86 -19.74 1.82
N LEU A 164 18.53 -18.55 1.29
CA LEU A 164 19.29 -17.32 1.51
C LEU A 164 19.33 -16.97 3.01
N PHE A 165 18.18 -17.05 3.67
CA PHE A 165 18.10 -16.84 5.12
C PHE A 165 19.02 -17.82 5.88
N ALA A 166 18.98 -19.11 5.53
CA ALA A 166 19.82 -20.12 6.18
C ALA A 166 21.32 -19.84 5.99
N ARG A 167 21.74 -19.43 4.80
CA ARG A 167 23.13 -19.02 4.52
C ARG A 167 23.51 -17.77 5.32
N PHE A 168 22.63 -16.76 5.35
CA PHE A 168 22.87 -15.48 6.02
C PHE A 168 22.99 -15.63 7.56
N MET A 169 22.29 -16.62 8.14
CA MET A 169 22.34 -16.95 9.56
C MET A 169 23.38 -18.03 9.91
N GLY A 170 24.20 -18.47 8.97
CA GLY A 170 25.09 -19.63 9.12
C GLY A 170 26.20 -19.48 10.17
N ASP A 171 26.48 -18.26 10.64
CA ASP A 171 27.42 -17.95 11.73
C ASP A 171 26.75 -17.86 13.12
N LEU A 172 25.43 -18.06 13.21
CA LEU A 172 24.72 -18.16 14.48
C LEU A 172 24.78 -19.60 15.02
N LYS A 173 24.72 -19.74 16.36
CA LYS A 173 24.79 -21.05 17.03
C LYS A 173 23.57 -21.94 16.77
N GLY A 174 22.41 -21.33 16.51
CA GLY A 174 21.15 -22.03 16.29
C GLY A 174 21.11 -22.72 14.92
N LYS A 175 20.56 -23.93 14.87
CA LYS A 175 20.34 -24.64 13.60
C LYS A 175 19.14 -24.04 12.87
N VAL A 176 19.34 -23.54 11.65
CA VAL A 176 18.23 -23.19 10.75
C VAL A 176 17.65 -24.48 10.16
N VAL A 177 16.33 -24.64 10.24
CA VAL A 177 15.57 -25.76 9.68
C VAL A 177 14.62 -25.21 8.63
N LEU A 178 14.88 -25.53 7.36
CA LEU A 178 13.99 -25.14 6.26
C LEU A 178 12.65 -25.86 6.42
N THR A 179 11.55 -25.12 6.25
CA THR A 179 10.20 -25.64 6.43
C THR A 179 9.53 -25.96 5.11
N GLU A 180 8.76 -27.04 5.09
CA GLU A 180 7.87 -27.47 4.02
C GLU A 180 6.41 -27.33 4.45
N LYS A 181 5.54 -27.08 3.47
CA LYS A 181 4.12 -26.90 3.73
C LYS A 181 3.49 -28.20 4.23
N ALA A 182 2.74 -28.11 5.33
CA ALA A 182 2.03 -29.22 5.96
C ALA A 182 2.94 -30.32 6.57
N GLU A 183 4.22 -30.04 6.79
CA GLU A 183 5.12 -30.93 7.51
C GLU A 183 5.06 -30.67 9.04
N GLU A 184 5.16 -31.74 9.83
CA GLU A 184 5.22 -31.67 11.29
C GLU A 184 6.67 -31.71 11.80
N TYR A 185 7.06 -30.72 12.59
CA TYR A 185 8.40 -30.63 13.16
C TYR A 185 8.41 -30.94 14.65
N ARG A 186 9.33 -31.82 15.08
CA ARG A 186 9.59 -32.08 16.50
C ARG A 186 10.64 -31.09 17.04
N ILE A 187 10.26 -30.37 18.09
CA ILE A 187 11.09 -29.32 18.72
C ILE A 187 12.06 -29.96 19.72
#